data_AF-A0AAV8ZYD4-F1
#
_entry.id   AF-A0AAV8ZYD4-F1
#
_cell.length_a   1.000
_cell.length_b   1.000
_cell.length_c   1.000
_cell.angle_alpha   90.00
_cell.angle_beta   90.00
_cell.angle_gamma   90.00
#
_symmetry.space_group_name_H-M   'P 1'
#
loop_
_entity.id
_entity.type
_entity.pdbx_description
1 polymer ?
#
loop_
_entity_poly.entity_id
_entity_poly.type
_entity_poly.pdbx_seq_one_letter_code
_entity_poly.pdbx_strand_id
1 'polypeptide(L)'
;MWPLISDLKGHWYPEDLKPSSMRSLQGYKATPFSIVSIIAIPYMFPEVRWYYVVIAYFLAPALGFCNAYGAGLTDMNMAYNYGKVSLFILAAWAGKDSGGIIAGLVGCGLIKSVVSISADLMQDFKSGHLTLTSSRSMLLSQAAGTAMGCVVAPVTFFLFYKAFDVGNPTGNSRPRTP
;
A
#
# COMPACT_ATOMS: atom_id res chain seq x y z
N MET A 1 9.13 6.46 14.07
CA MET A 1 10.17 6.04 13.09
C MET A 1 11.51 6.66 13.42
N TRP A 2 11.61 7.99 13.41
CA TRP A 2 12.90 8.68 13.48
C TRP A 2 13.70 8.41 14.76
N PRO A 3 13.10 8.35 15.97
CA PRO A 3 13.84 7.99 17.19
C PRO A 3 14.36 6.53 17.14
N LEU A 4 13.50 5.58 16.75
CA LEU A 4 13.87 4.17 16.67
C LEU A 4 14.89 3.87 15.56
N ILE A 5 14.80 4.56 14.41
CA ILE A 5 15.80 4.44 13.34
C ILE A 5 17.12 5.10 13.76
N SER A 6 17.08 6.24 14.47
CA SER A 6 18.31 6.88 14.94
C SER A 6 19.10 6.02 15.93
N ASP A 7 18.42 5.18 16.70
CA ASP A 7 19.05 4.25 17.64
C ASP A 7 19.74 3.07 16.94
N LEU A 8 19.43 2.83 15.66
CA LEU A 8 20.03 1.77 14.83
C LEU A 8 21.22 2.27 13.99
N LYS A 9 21.66 3.51 14.22
CA LYS A 9 22.83 4.12 13.59
C LYS A 9 24.10 3.29 13.90
N GLY A 10 24.93 3.06 12.88
CA GLY A 10 26.16 2.26 13.00
C GLY A 10 25.98 0.75 12.82
N HIS A 11 24.80 0.20 13.11
CA HIS A 11 24.47 -1.20 12.82
C HIS A 11 23.73 -1.36 11.48
N TRP A 12 22.73 -0.50 11.22
CA TRP A 12 21.90 -0.60 10.03
C TRP A 12 22.42 0.26 8.87
N TYR A 13 22.86 1.49 9.17
CA TYR A 13 23.42 2.45 8.22
C TYR A 13 24.64 3.21 8.80
N PRO A 14 25.59 3.65 7.96
CA PRO A 14 26.84 4.29 8.40
C PRO A 14 26.65 5.46 9.36
N GLU A 15 27.46 5.54 10.43
CA GLU A 15 27.37 6.58 11.48
C GLU A 15 27.73 7.99 10.98
N ASP A 16 28.50 8.05 9.91
CA ASP A 16 28.97 9.26 9.23
C ASP A 16 27.95 9.85 8.25
N LEU A 17 26.76 9.24 8.13
CA LEU A 17 25.70 9.76 7.27
C LEU A 17 25.12 11.08 7.80
N LYS A 18 25.44 12.18 7.12
CA LYS A 18 24.80 13.49 7.33
C LYS A 18 23.27 13.38 7.17
N PRO A 19 22.47 14.11 7.98
CA PRO A 19 21.01 14.15 7.84
C PRO A 19 20.52 14.62 6.45
N SER A 20 21.36 15.34 5.71
CA SER A 20 21.12 15.77 4.32
C SER A 20 21.48 14.71 3.27
N SER A 21 21.96 13.54 3.68
CA SER A 21 22.36 12.47 2.78
C SER A 21 21.15 11.83 2.11
N MET A 22 21.00 12.05 0.81
CA MET A 22 19.96 11.45 -0.02
C MET A 22 20.21 9.95 -0.31
N ARG A 23 20.89 9.21 0.56
CA ARG A 23 21.01 7.75 0.35
C ARG A 23 19.67 7.02 0.46
N SER A 24 18.65 7.60 1.11
CA SER A 24 17.27 7.08 1.04
C SER A 24 16.71 7.06 -0.40
N LEU A 25 17.29 7.87 -1.29
CA LEU A 25 17.00 7.88 -2.72
C LEU A 25 17.37 6.57 -3.41
N GLN A 26 18.13 5.66 -2.77
CA GLN A 26 18.29 4.28 -3.26
C GLN A 26 16.95 3.52 -3.34
N GLY A 27 15.90 4.02 -2.64
CA GLY A 27 14.52 3.62 -2.87
C GLY A 27 14.04 3.83 -4.31
N TYR A 28 14.74 4.61 -5.15
CA TYR A 28 14.46 4.70 -6.59
C TYR A 28 14.55 3.34 -7.30
N LYS A 29 15.18 2.33 -6.71
CA LYS A 29 15.12 0.96 -7.26
C LYS A 29 13.69 0.38 -7.28
N ALA A 30 12.75 0.97 -6.53
CA ALA A 30 11.33 0.60 -6.53
C ALA A 30 10.49 1.32 -7.62
N THR A 31 11.04 2.35 -8.27
CA THR A 31 10.38 3.07 -9.39
C THR A 31 9.82 2.16 -10.50
N PRO A 32 10.50 1.06 -10.95
CA PRO A 32 9.92 0.17 -11.96
C PRO A 32 8.60 -0.48 -11.55
N PHE A 33 8.41 -0.83 -10.27
CA PHE A 33 7.14 -1.41 -9.79
C PHE A 33 5.99 -0.41 -9.85
N SER A 34 6.25 0.86 -9.51
CA SER A 34 5.27 1.93 -9.64
C SER A 34 4.88 2.16 -11.11
N ILE A 35 5.84 2.10 -12.04
CA ILE A 35 5.58 2.23 -13.48
C ILE A 35 4.69 1.08 -13.99
N VAL A 36 5.01 -0.16 -13.60
CA VAL A 36 4.19 -1.34 -13.95
C VAL A 36 2.76 -1.17 -13.45
N SER A 37 2.58 -0.70 -12.22
CA SER A 37 1.25 -0.45 -11.66
C SER A 37 0.47 0.66 -12.39
N ILE A 38 1.14 1.77 -12.76
CA ILE A 38 0.55 2.87 -13.53
C ILE A 38 0.03 2.39 -14.89
N ILE A 39 0.66 1.38 -15.48
CA ILE A 39 0.24 0.78 -16.75
C ILE A 39 -0.84 -0.28 -16.52
N ALA A 40 -0.64 -1.21 -15.59
CA ALA A 40 -1.52 -2.36 -15.38
C ALA A 40 -2.91 -1.98 -14.89
N ILE A 41 -3.03 -0.96 -14.04
CA ILE A 41 -4.32 -0.56 -13.45
C ILE A 41 -5.31 -0.04 -14.50
N PRO A 42 -4.93 0.90 -15.39
CA PRO A 42 -5.79 1.32 -16.51
C PRO A 42 -6.13 0.19 -17.49
N TYR A 43 -5.27 -0.83 -17.65
CA TYR A 43 -5.61 -2.01 -18.44
C TYR A 43 -6.68 -2.89 -17.79
N MET A 44 -6.67 -2.99 -16.46
CA MET A 44 -7.66 -3.78 -15.70
C MET A 44 -8.99 -3.04 -15.50
N PHE A 45 -8.92 -1.72 -15.33
CA PHE A 45 -10.07 -0.84 -15.16
C PHE A 45 -9.98 0.33 -16.15
N PRO A 46 -10.53 0.17 -17.37
CA PRO A 46 -10.46 1.18 -18.42
C PRO A 46 -11.04 2.55 -18.02
N GLU A 47 -11.95 2.57 -17.05
CA GLU A 47 -12.58 3.77 -16.51
C GLU A 47 -11.59 4.60 -15.66
N VAL A 48 -10.51 3.98 -15.17
CA VAL A 48 -9.47 4.66 -14.39
C VAL A 48 -8.39 5.17 -15.31
N ARG A 49 -8.47 6.46 -15.63
CA ARG A 49 -7.43 7.13 -16.42
C ARG A 49 -6.10 7.16 -15.65
N TRP A 50 -5.00 6.99 -16.38
CA TRP A 50 -3.63 6.89 -15.86
C TRP A 50 -3.25 8.01 -14.87
N TYR A 51 -3.76 9.24 -15.08
CA TYR A 51 -3.41 10.38 -14.23
C TYR A 51 -3.93 10.24 -12.80
N TYR A 52 -5.04 9.53 -12.55
CA TYR A 52 -5.52 9.26 -11.20
C TYR A 52 -4.52 8.39 -10.41
N VAL A 53 -3.93 7.41 -11.09
CA VAL A 53 -2.93 6.50 -10.51
C VAL A 53 -1.64 7.26 -10.20
N VAL A 54 -1.19 8.13 -11.12
CA VAL A 54 0.00 8.97 -10.91
C VAL A 54 -0.19 9.90 -9.71
N ILE A 55 -1.32 10.61 -9.63
CA ILE A 55 -1.61 11.51 -8.50
C ILE A 55 -1.65 10.75 -7.18
N ALA A 56 -2.26 9.55 -7.17
CA ALA A 56 -2.27 8.69 -6.00
C ALA A 56 -0.84 8.30 -5.56
N TYR A 57 0.05 7.95 -6.50
CA TYR A 57 1.45 7.63 -6.18
C TYR A 57 2.28 8.81 -5.71
N PHE A 58 1.91 10.05 -6.04
CA PHE A 58 2.54 11.25 -5.47
C PHE A 58 2.01 11.56 -4.07
N LEU A 59 0.70 11.41 -3.85
CA LEU A 59 0.06 11.75 -2.58
C LEU A 59 0.30 10.69 -1.50
N ALA A 60 0.27 9.41 -1.87
CA ALA A 60 0.31 8.30 -0.92
C ALA A 60 1.62 8.22 -0.10
N PRO A 61 2.82 8.49 -0.64
CA PRO A 61 4.05 8.52 0.16
C PRO A 61 4.04 9.61 1.23
N ALA A 62 3.52 10.79 0.92
CA ALA A 62 3.41 11.88 1.91
C ALA A 62 2.45 11.49 3.05
N LEU A 63 1.29 10.93 2.70
CA LEU A 63 0.33 10.41 3.68
C LEU A 63 0.90 9.22 4.46
N GLY A 64 1.65 8.34 3.81
CA GLY A 64 2.29 7.17 4.40
C GLY A 64 3.33 7.57 5.43
N PHE A 65 4.14 8.60 5.14
CA PHE A 65 5.09 9.16 6.10
C PHE A 65 4.38 9.72 7.34
N CYS A 66 3.35 10.55 7.15
CA CYS A 66 2.57 11.10 8.25
C CYS A 66 1.89 10.01 9.09
N ASN A 67 1.30 9.00 8.43
CA ASN A 67 0.64 7.89 9.10
C ASN A 67 1.62 7.01 9.87
N ALA A 68 2.80 6.72 9.31
CA ALA A 68 3.85 6.00 10.01
C ALA A 68 4.28 6.79 11.26
N TYR A 69 4.54 8.09 11.14
CA TYR A 69 4.88 8.92 12.30
C TYR A 69 3.80 8.87 13.38
N GLY A 70 2.53 9.05 13.00
CA GLY A 70 1.38 8.93 13.91
C GLY A 70 1.31 7.56 14.59
N ALA A 71 1.35 6.48 13.80
CA ALA A 71 1.35 5.10 14.30
C ALA A 71 2.53 4.84 15.25
N GLY A 72 3.68 5.45 15.02
CA GLY A 72 4.84 5.32 15.91
C GLY A 72 4.62 5.94 17.30
N LEU A 73 3.78 6.98 17.40
CA LEU A 73 3.49 7.67 18.66
C LEU A 73 2.23 7.13 19.36
N THR A 74 1.18 6.82 18.61
CA THR A 74 -0.14 6.48 19.14
C THR A 74 -0.51 5.02 18.97
N ASP A 75 0.31 4.24 18.25
CA ASP A 75 0.02 2.85 17.86
C ASP A 75 -1.26 2.68 17.03
N MET A 76 -1.74 3.76 16.40
CA MET A 76 -2.97 3.77 15.62
C MET A 76 -2.69 3.92 14.12
N ASN A 77 -3.20 2.99 13.32
CA ASN A 77 -3.14 3.06 11.85
C ASN A 77 -4.40 3.72 11.28
N MET A 78 -4.23 4.87 10.63
CA MET A 78 -5.33 5.68 10.11
C MET A 78 -5.57 5.49 8.60
N ALA A 79 -4.94 4.49 7.97
CA ALA A 79 -4.99 4.22 6.53
C ALA A 79 -6.41 4.14 5.97
N TYR A 80 -7.35 3.55 6.71
CA TYR A 80 -8.76 3.45 6.29
C TYR A 80 -9.44 4.82 6.18
N ASN A 81 -9.11 5.76 7.06
CA ASN A 81 -9.71 7.10 7.02
C ASN A 81 -9.13 7.92 5.87
N TYR A 82 -7.82 7.86 5.65
CA TYR A 82 -7.19 8.46 4.47
C TYR A 82 -7.75 7.86 3.18
N GLY A 83 -7.94 6.53 3.14
CA GLY A 83 -8.59 5.81 2.05
C GLY A 83 -10.00 6.34 1.78
N LYS A 84 -10.86 6.43 2.79
CA LYS A 84 -12.22 6.98 2.65
C LYS A 84 -12.24 8.42 2.13
N VAL A 85 -11.37 9.29 2.63
CA VAL A 85 -11.28 10.67 2.13
C VAL A 85 -10.87 10.68 0.65
N SER A 86 -9.85 9.89 0.29
CA SER A 86 -9.42 9.78 -1.11
C SER A 86 -10.48 9.18 -2.03
N LEU A 87 -11.28 8.23 -1.53
CA LEU A 87 -12.40 7.63 -2.24
C LEU A 87 -13.39 8.71 -2.69
N PHE A 88 -13.84 9.55 -1.75
CA PHE A 88 -14.81 10.60 -2.07
C PHE A 88 -14.25 11.66 -3.00
N ILE A 89 -13.01 12.09 -2.79
CA ILE A 89 -12.36 13.11 -3.65
C ILE A 89 -12.22 12.60 -5.08
N LEU A 90 -11.66 11.40 -5.27
CA LEU A 90 -11.43 10.85 -6.61
C LEU A 90 -12.73 10.45 -7.31
N ALA A 91 -13.72 9.93 -6.56
CA ALA A 91 -15.03 9.63 -7.12
C ALA A 91 -15.77 10.89 -7.57
N ALA A 92 -15.74 11.95 -6.75
CA ALA A 92 -16.35 13.23 -7.09
C ALA A 92 -15.67 13.88 -8.29
N TRP A 93 -14.32 13.79 -8.38
CA TRP A 93 -13.57 14.38 -9.48
C TRP A 93 -13.77 13.64 -10.80
N ALA A 94 -13.78 12.30 -10.79
CA ALA A 94 -14.04 11.52 -12.00
C ALA A 94 -15.45 11.70 -12.54
N GLY A 95 -16.42 12.04 -11.69
CA GLY A 95 -17.80 12.27 -12.10
C GLY A 95 -18.54 10.98 -12.48
N LYS A 96 -19.86 11.09 -12.61
CA LYS A 96 -20.75 9.94 -12.84
C LYS A 96 -20.49 9.27 -14.19
N ASP A 97 -20.29 10.07 -15.24
CA ASP A 97 -20.26 9.58 -16.63
C ASP A 97 -18.92 8.92 -17.01
N SER A 98 -17.85 9.18 -16.26
CA SER A 98 -16.52 8.58 -16.48
C SER A 98 -16.19 7.45 -15.49
N GLY A 99 -17.20 6.84 -14.84
CA GLY A 99 -16.99 5.71 -13.94
C GLY A 99 -16.40 6.10 -12.57
N GLY A 100 -16.82 7.23 -12.00
CA GLY A 100 -16.22 7.76 -10.76
C GLY A 100 -16.24 6.81 -9.56
N ILE A 101 -17.20 5.88 -9.47
CA ILE A 101 -17.19 4.85 -8.43
C ILE A 101 -15.94 3.97 -8.54
N ILE A 102 -15.59 3.55 -9.76
CA ILE A 102 -14.42 2.69 -10.03
C ILE A 102 -13.14 3.47 -9.75
N ALA A 103 -13.04 4.71 -10.25
CA ALA A 103 -11.88 5.58 -9.98
C ALA A 103 -11.67 5.85 -8.48
N GLY A 104 -12.75 6.11 -7.75
CA GLY A 104 -12.73 6.28 -6.29
C GLY A 104 -12.28 5.02 -5.55
N LEU A 105 -12.81 3.85 -5.92
CA LEU A 105 -12.44 2.56 -5.30
C LEU A 105 -10.98 2.20 -5.56
N VAL A 106 -10.52 2.33 -6.81
CA VAL A 106 -9.12 2.02 -7.19
C VAL A 106 -8.16 2.99 -6.51
N GLY A 107 -8.45 4.29 -6.56
CA GLY A 107 -7.60 5.31 -5.91
C GLY A 107 -7.56 5.17 -4.38
N CYS A 108 -8.70 4.85 -3.76
CA CYS A 108 -8.78 4.50 -2.35
C CYS A 108 -7.90 3.28 -2.03
N GLY A 109 -8.00 2.22 -2.82
CA GLY A 109 -7.21 1.00 -2.64
C GLY A 109 -5.70 1.27 -2.73
N LEU A 110 -5.28 2.12 -3.67
CA LEU A 110 -3.88 2.53 -3.83
C LEU A 110 -3.37 3.32 -2.62
N ILE A 111 -4.07 4.38 -2.23
CA ILE A 111 -3.65 5.24 -1.11
C ILE A 111 -3.67 4.45 0.20
N LYS A 112 -4.77 3.74 0.48
CA LYS A 112 -4.91 2.92 1.68
C LYS A 112 -3.77 1.89 1.78
N SER A 113 -3.44 1.20 0.69
CA SER A 113 -2.38 0.18 0.70
C SER A 113 -1.02 0.75 1.08
N VAL A 114 -0.58 1.82 0.41
CA VAL A 114 0.72 2.46 0.69
C VAL A 114 0.76 3.01 2.12
N VAL A 115 -0.32 3.65 2.56
CA VAL A 115 -0.42 4.27 3.87
C VAL A 115 -0.47 3.22 4.99
N SER A 116 -1.14 2.08 4.76
CA SER A 116 -1.17 0.96 5.71
C SER A 116 0.20 0.32 5.85
N ILE A 117 0.84 -0.05 4.75
CA ILE A 117 2.17 -0.69 4.76
C ILE A 117 3.18 0.17 5.51
N SER A 118 3.08 1.50 5.39
CA SER A 118 3.95 2.43 6.10
C SER A 118 3.77 2.37 7.63
N ALA A 119 2.54 2.21 8.13
CA ALA A 119 2.26 2.03 9.55
C ALA A 119 2.59 0.62 10.03
N ASP A 120 2.31 -0.40 9.24
CA ASP A 120 2.63 -1.80 9.58
C ASP A 120 4.16 -1.95 9.71
N LEU A 121 4.93 -1.35 8.80
CA LEU A 121 6.40 -1.29 8.89
C LEU A 121 6.90 -0.56 10.14
N MET A 122 6.19 0.48 10.60
CA MET A 122 6.52 1.15 11.86
C MET A 122 6.36 0.21 13.06
N GLN A 123 5.21 -0.47 13.12
CA GLN A 123 4.87 -1.38 14.21
C GLN A 123 5.81 -2.58 14.22
N ASP A 124 6.17 -3.08 13.04
CA ASP A 124 7.20 -4.11 12.89
C ASP A 124 8.54 -3.61 13.45
N PHE A 125 8.99 -2.39 13.13
CA PHE A 125 10.26 -1.87 13.65
C PHE A 125 10.25 -1.73 15.17
N LYS A 126 9.12 -1.29 15.75
CA LYS A 126 8.95 -1.22 17.21
C LYS A 126 9.03 -2.61 17.83
N SER A 127 8.34 -3.58 17.25
CA SER A 127 8.38 -4.99 17.69
C SER A 127 9.77 -5.61 17.53
N GLY A 128 10.46 -5.32 16.42
CA GLY A 128 11.82 -5.75 16.16
C GLY A 128 12.81 -5.21 17.19
N HIS A 129 12.66 -3.94 17.57
CA HIS A 129 13.46 -3.33 18.63
C HIS A 129 13.22 -4.00 19.99
N LEU A 130 11.96 -4.28 20.34
CA LEU A 130 11.61 -4.95 21.59
C LEU A 130 12.07 -6.42 21.65
N THR A 131 12.11 -7.10 20.50
CA THR A 131 12.55 -8.50 20.38
C THR A 131 14.05 -8.63 20.07
N LEU A 132 14.77 -7.52 20.01
CA LEU A 132 16.19 -7.46 19.62
C LEU A 132 16.47 -8.11 18.26
N THR A 133 15.48 -8.12 17.37
CA THR A 133 15.58 -8.68 16.02
C THR A 133 16.26 -7.69 15.09
N SER A 134 17.10 -8.19 14.16
CA SER A 134 17.78 -7.32 13.20
C SER A 134 16.78 -6.67 12.22
N SER A 135 16.90 -5.36 12.04
CA SER A 135 16.03 -4.58 11.14
C SER A 135 16.16 -4.99 9.66
N ARG A 136 17.30 -5.59 9.27
CA ARG A 136 17.50 -6.13 7.92
C ARG A 136 16.70 -7.41 7.69
N SER A 137 16.68 -8.30 8.68
CA SER A 137 15.90 -9.54 8.62
C SER A 137 14.40 -9.23 8.56
N MET A 138 13.96 -8.21 9.31
CA MET A 138 12.58 -7.76 9.33
C MET A 138 12.11 -7.23 7.98
N LEU A 139 12.91 -6.37 7.32
CA LEU A 139 12.60 -5.88 5.97
C LEU A 139 12.60 -7.00 4.94
N LEU A 140 13.53 -7.96 5.05
CA LEU A 140 13.58 -9.12 4.18
C LEU A 140 12.33 -9.99 4.32
N SER A 141 11.87 -10.25 5.55
CA SER A 141 10.63 -11.00 5.78
C SER A 141 9.40 -10.25 5.27
N GLN A 142 9.37 -8.92 5.38
CA GLN A 142 8.26 -8.11 4.85
C GLN A 142 8.22 -8.16 3.31
N ALA A 143 9.38 -8.08 2.67
CA ALA A 143 9.50 -8.22 1.22
C ALA A 143 9.07 -9.62 0.75
N ALA A 144 9.50 -10.68 1.45
CA ALA A 144 9.09 -12.05 1.16
C ALA A 144 7.58 -12.26 1.36
N GLY A 145 7.02 -11.75 2.46
CA GLY A 145 5.58 -11.78 2.75
C GLY A 145 4.77 -11.05 1.68
N THR A 146 5.23 -9.88 1.27
CA THR A 146 4.59 -9.10 0.18
C THR A 146 4.64 -9.88 -1.14
N ALA A 147 5.78 -10.47 -1.49
CA ALA A 147 5.93 -11.28 -2.71
C ALA A 147 4.99 -12.50 -2.71
N MET A 148 4.88 -13.21 -1.59
CA MET A 148 3.91 -14.30 -1.43
C MET A 148 2.46 -13.78 -1.57
N GLY A 149 2.15 -12.64 -0.96
CA GLY A 149 0.84 -11.99 -1.05
C GLY A 149 0.44 -11.65 -2.49
N CYS A 150 1.38 -11.21 -3.33
CA CYS A 150 1.14 -10.96 -4.75
C CYS A 150 0.69 -12.20 -5.53
N VAL A 151 0.98 -13.42 -5.05
CA VAL A 151 0.55 -14.68 -5.66
C VAL A 151 -0.72 -15.21 -4.99
N VAL A 152 -0.74 -15.24 -3.65
CA VAL A 152 -1.84 -15.81 -2.87
C VAL A 152 -3.13 -15.01 -3.05
N ALA A 153 -3.07 -13.68 -3.10
CA ALA A 153 -4.27 -12.85 -3.20
C ALA A 153 -5.02 -13.04 -4.54
N PRO A 154 -4.37 -12.98 -5.73
CA PRO A 154 -5.05 -13.27 -6.99
C PRO A 154 -5.58 -14.69 -7.07
N VAL A 155 -4.82 -15.69 -6.61
CA VAL A 155 -5.27 -17.10 -6.60
C VAL A 155 -6.52 -17.27 -5.76
N THR A 156 -6.53 -16.66 -4.57
CA THR A 156 -7.70 -16.68 -3.67
C THR A 156 -8.89 -15.99 -4.34
N PHE A 157 -8.69 -14.82 -4.96
CA PHE A 157 -9.74 -14.14 -5.72
C PHE A 157 -10.33 -15.01 -6.83
N PHE A 158 -9.50 -15.65 -7.65
CA PHE A 158 -9.97 -16.51 -8.74
C PHE A 158 -10.69 -17.76 -8.23
N LEU A 159 -10.27 -18.31 -7.09
CA LEU A 159 -10.98 -19.41 -6.44
C LEU A 159 -12.41 -18.99 -6.07
N PHE A 160 -12.57 -17.84 -5.40
CA PHE A 160 -13.90 -17.31 -5.08
C PHE A 160 -14.71 -16.95 -6.32
N TYR A 161 -14.07 -16.34 -7.32
CA TYR A 161 -14.73 -15.95 -8.57
C TYR A 161 -15.25 -17.15 -9.37
N LYS A 162 -14.57 -18.30 -9.30
CA LYS A 162 -15.01 -19.55 -9.93
C LYS A 162 -16.04 -20.29 -9.09
N ALA A 163 -15.88 -20.29 -7.77
CA ALA A 163 -16.74 -21.03 -6.85
C ALA A 163 -18.11 -20.37 -6.64
N PHE A 164 -18.20 -19.04 -6.70
CA PHE A 164 -19.44 -18.29 -6.45
C PHE A 164 -19.88 -17.52 -7.69
N ASP A 165 -21.19 -17.30 -7.82
CA ASP A 165 -21.77 -16.50 -8.90
C ASP A 165 -21.63 -14.99 -8.62
N VAL A 166 -20.38 -14.53 -8.59
CA VAL A 166 -20.04 -13.14 -8.26
C VAL A 166 -20.54 -12.20 -9.36
N GLY A 167 -21.46 -11.30 -9.01
CA GLY A 167 -21.99 -10.27 -9.91
C GLY A 167 -23.36 -10.58 -10.51
N ASN A 168 -23.99 -11.73 -10.19
CA ASN A 168 -25.36 -12.01 -10.60
C ASN A 168 -26.37 -11.38 -9.62
N PRO A 169 -27.20 -10.40 -10.05
CA PRO A 169 -28.17 -9.74 -9.17
C PRO A 169 -29.30 -10.66 -8.69
N THR A 170 -29.51 -11.81 -9.33
CA THR A 170 -30.51 -12.83 -8.93
C THR A 170 -29.86 -14.12 -8.40
N GLY A 171 -28.52 -14.15 -8.34
CA GLY A 171 -27.76 -15.31 -7.88
C GLY A 171 -27.89 -15.51 -6.37
N ASN A 172 -28.11 -16.76 -5.97
CA ASN A 172 -28.07 -17.14 -4.55
C ASN A 172 -26.60 -17.22 -4.10
N SER A 173 -26.27 -16.88 -2.84
CA SER A 173 -24.89 -16.94 -2.29
C SER A 173 -24.29 -18.36 -2.18
N ARG A 174 -24.92 -19.34 -2.84
CA ARG A 174 -24.50 -20.74 -2.82
C ARG A 174 -23.33 -20.94 -3.80
N PRO A 175 -22.41 -21.86 -3.50
CA PRO A 175 -21.39 -22.26 -4.46
C PRO A 175 -22.06 -22.75 -5.75
N ARG A 176 -21.47 -22.45 -6.91
CA ARG A 176 -21.86 -23.04 -8.19
C ARG A 176 -21.67 -24.56 -8.07
N THR A 177 -22.76 -25.30 -8.18
CA THR A 177 -22.70 -26.76 -8.28
C THR A 177 -21.96 -27.12 -9.58
N PRO A 178 -21.12 -28.17 -9.58
CA PRO A 178 -20.42 -28.63 -10.77
C PRO A 178 -21.37 -29.00 -11.92
#